data_AF-A0A7R9MW06-F1
#
_entry.id   AF-A0A7R9MW06-F1
#
_cell.length_a   1.000
_cell.length_b   1.000
_cell.length_c   1.000
_cell.angle_alpha   90.00
_cell.angle_beta   90.00
_cell.angle_gamma   90.00
#
_symmetry.space_group_name_H-M   'P 1'
#
loop_
_entity.id
_entity.type
_entity.pdbx_description
1 polymer ?
#
loop_
_entity_poly.entity_id
_entity_poly.type
_entity_poly.pdbx_seq_one_letter_code
_entity_poly.pdbx_strand_id
1 'polypeptide(L)'
;HNRDKAKHLTHEVLADRAFFNLSVRPAILTLDPILETDGAEYRCRVDFRWGRTLTSVINLSVIVPPKKLYITDSKNQQISGLIGPVEEGSD
;
A
#
# COMPACT_ATOMS: atom_id res chain seq x y z
N HIS A 1 33.31 9.15 -5.11
CA HIS A 1 32.68 8.66 -3.85
C HIS A 1 31.17 8.56 -4.11
N ASN A 2 30.72 7.37 -4.50
CA ASN A 2 29.39 7.13 -5.04
C ASN A 2 28.37 7.04 -3.89
N ARG A 3 27.58 8.11 -3.68
CA ARG A 3 26.59 8.22 -2.59
C ARG A 3 25.24 7.58 -2.96
N ASP A 4 25.15 6.94 -4.14
CA ASP A 4 23.89 6.51 -4.74
C ASP A 4 23.33 5.18 -4.18
N LYS A 5 23.91 4.65 -3.09
CA LYS A 5 23.43 3.42 -2.44
C LYS A 5 23.37 3.60 -0.93
N ALA A 6 22.36 4.33 -0.46
CA ALA A 6 21.98 4.27 0.95
C ALA A 6 21.29 2.91 1.23
N LYS A 7 22.07 1.91 1.67
CA LYS A 7 21.57 0.66 2.22
C LYS A 7 21.31 0.83 3.71
N HIS A 8 20.13 1.33 4.06
CA HIS A 8 19.59 1.16 5.40
C HIS A 8 18.05 1.01 5.35
N LEU A 9 17.57 0.06 4.55
CA LEU A 9 16.23 -0.49 4.72
C LEU A 9 16.33 -1.58 5.78
N THR A 10 16.19 -1.20 7.04
CA THR A 10 16.28 -2.11 8.20
C THR A 10 15.00 -2.89 8.47
N HIS A 11 14.11 -3.02 7.49
CA HIS A 11 12.89 -3.82 7.65
C HIS A 11 12.98 -5.08 6.80
N GLU A 12 13.11 -6.22 7.48
CA GLU A 12 12.95 -7.58 6.92
C GLU A 12 11.63 -7.70 6.11
N VAL A 13 10.64 -6.86 6.44
CA VAL A 13 9.33 -6.77 5.76
C VAL A 13 9.42 -6.18 4.34
N LEU A 14 10.34 -5.25 4.07
CA LEU A 14 10.42 -4.56 2.77
C LEU A 14 11.50 -5.13 1.83
N ALA A 15 12.37 -6.02 2.35
CA ALA A 15 13.34 -6.88 1.67
C ALA A 15 13.71 -6.48 0.22
N ASP A 16 13.56 -7.41 -0.74
CA ASP A 16 14.01 -7.27 -2.13
C ASP A 16 13.03 -6.50 -3.04
N ARG A 17 11.88 -6.10 -2.50
CA ARG A 17 10.80 -5.42 -3.21
C ARG A 17 10.83 -3.89 -3.07
N ALA A 18 11.71 -3.37 -2.22
CA ALA A 18 11.85 -1.94 -1.98
C ALA A 18 13.11 -1.38 -2.65
N PHE A 19 12.92 -0.37 -3.50
CA PHE A 19 13.99 0.30 -4.23
C PHE A 19 13.99 1.79 -3.91
N PHE A 20 15.13 2.31 -3.48
CA PHE A 20 15.29 3.73 -3.16
C PHE A 20 16.19 4.43 -4.18
N ASN A 21 15.63 5.39 -4.91
CA ASN A 21 16.33 6.19 -5.91
C ASN A 21 16.65 7.58 -5.36
N LEU A 22 17.94 7.80 -5.09
CA LEU A 22 18.51 9.06 -4.61
C LEU A 22 18.99 9.99 -5.73
N SER A 23 19.06 9.51 -6.97
CA SER A 23 19.57 10.27 -8.12
C SER A 23 18.56 11.29 -8.65
N VAL A 24 17.31 11.22 -8.20
CA VAL A 24 16.21 12.11 -8.57
C VAL A 24 15.80 13.01 -7.41
N ARG A 25 15.20 14.19 -7.71
CA ARG A 25 14.65 15.11 -6.71
C ARG A 25 13.15 15.35 -7.00
N PRO A 26 12.24 15.02 -6.07
CA PRO A 26 12.50 14.40 -4.76
C PRO A 26 13.02 12.96 -4.89
N ALA A 27 13.68 12.45 -3.84
CA ALA A 27 14.08 11.04 -3.79
C ALA A 27 12.83 10.14 -3.77
N ILE A 28 12.91 8.97 -4.41
CA ILE A 28 11.75 8.10 -4.62
C ILE A 28 11.98 6.75 -3.93
N LEU A 29 10.98 6.29 -3.18
CA LEU A 29 10.86 4.92 -2.70
C LEU A 29 9.81 4.20 -3.55
N THR A 30 10.21 3.10 -4.18
CA THR A 30 9.33 2.23 -4.97
C THR A 30 9.19 0.90 -4.25
N LEU A 31 7.94 0.42 -4.11
CA LEU A 31 7.60 -0.90 -3.60
C LEU A 31 6.96 -1.71 -4.73
N ASP A 32 7.59 -2.82 -5.11
CA ASP A 32 7.08 -3.70 -6.17
C ASP A 32 7.44 -5.18 -5.89
N PRO A 33 6.45 -6.07 -5.65
CA PRO A 33 5.01 -5.80 -5.59
C PRO A 33 4.58 -5.12 -4.27
N ILE A 34 3.42 -4.44 -4.33
CA ILE A 34 2.71 -3.92 -3.15
C ILE A 34 1.87 -5.01 -2.47
N LEU A 35 1.90 -5.04 -1.14
CA LEU A 35 1.15 -5.96 -0.28
C LEU A 35 0.18 -5.21 0.63
N GLU A 36 -0.91 -5.85 1.05
CA GLU A 36 -1.87 -5.30 2.01
C GLU A 36 -1.19 -4.83 3.31
N THR A 37 -0.16 -5.56 3.75
CA THR A 37 0.64 -5.26 4.96
C THR A 37 1.55 -4.04 4.82
N ASP A 38 1.66 -3.44 3.63
CA ASP A 38 2.49 -2.25 3.42
C ASP A 38 1.81 -0.95 3.85
N GLY A 39 0.50 -1.02 4.11
CA GLY A 39 -0.29 0.11 4.59
C GLY A 39 0.24 0.61 5.93
N ALA A 40 0.96 1.73 5.90
CA ALA A 40 1.69 2.25 7.04
C ALA A 40 2.11 3.71 6.84
N GLU A 41 2.64 4.31 7.90
CA GLU A 41 3.29 5.60 7.85
C GLU A 41 4.79 5.45 7.54
N TYR A 42 5.24 6.07 6.44
CA TYR A 42 6.62 6.09 5.98
C TYR A 42 7.28 7.42 6.35
N ARG A 43 8.52 7.34 6.86
CA ARG A 43 9.30 8.52 7.24
C ARG A 43 10.59 8.59 6.45
N CYS A 44 10.75 9.64 5.66
CA CYS A 44 12.02 9.98 5.03
C CYS A 44 12.79 10.94 5.93
N ARG A 45 14.01 10.55 6.32
CA ARG A 45 14.88 11.32 7.21
C ARG A 45 16.17 11.69 6.47
N VAL A 46 16.51 12.98 6.50
CA VAL A 46 17.77 13.49 5.93
C VAL A 46 18.55 14.20 7.03
N ASP A 47 19.71 13.66 7.36
CA ASP A 47 20.63 14.23 8.36
C ASP A 47 21.73 15.04 7.67
N PHE A 48 21.96 16.26 8.16
CA PHE A 48 23.00 17.16 7.66
C PHE A 48 24.13 17.28 8.68
N ARG A 49 25.38 17.37 8.20
CA ARG A 49 26.54 17.53 9.08
C ARG A 49 26.48 18.83 9.91
N TRP A 50 25.99 19.91 9.29
CA TRP A 50 25.85 21.23 9.89
C TRP A 50 24.48 21.82 9.55
N GLY A 51 23.42 21.21 10.05
CA GLY A 51 22.05 21.66 9.83
C GLY A 51 21.05 20.80 10.58
N ARG A 52 19.79 21.26 10.63
CA ARG A 52 18.70 20.48 11.22
C ARG A 52 18.40 19.24 10.37
N THR A 53 18.06 18.14 11.01
CA THR A 53 17.46 16.98 10.34
C THR A 53 16.15 17.41 9.67
N LEU A 54 15.94 17.00 8.43
CA LEU A 54 14.66 17.15 7.75
C LEU A 54 13.93 15.81 7.78
N THR A 55 12.65 15.85 8.14
CA THR A 55 11.78 14.67 8.20
C THR A 55 10.55 14.93 7.36
N SER A 56 10.23 13.99 6.48
CA SER A 56 8.98 13.97 5.70
C SER A 56 8.20 12.72 6.06
N VAL A 57 6.90 12.86 6.29
CA VAL A 57 6.01 11.78 6.70
C VAL A 57 4.98 11.56 5.59
N ILE A 58 4.82 10.32 5.15
CA ILE A 58 3.92 9.91 4.08
C ILE A 58 3.05 8.78 4.62
N ASN A 59 1.73 8.88 4.45
CA ASN A 59 0.82 7.80 4.83
C ASN A 59 0.45 6.99 3.58
N LEU A 60 0.78 5.70 3.56
CA LEU A 60 0.47 4.78 2.46
C LEU A 60 -0.77 3.98 2.82
N SER A 61 -1.84 4.17 2.05
CA SER A 61 -3.06 3.36 2.14
C SER A 61 -3.10 2.36 0.98
N VAL A 62 -3.19 1.06 1.29
CA VAL A 62 -3.32 0.00 0.28
C VAL A 62 -4.78 -0.37 0.12
N ILE A 63 -5.32 -0.21 -1.08
CA ILE A 63 -6.70 -0.55 -1.40
C ILE A 63 -6.76 -2.01 -1.85
N VAL A 64 -7.46 -2.85 -1.09
CA VAL A 64 -7.65 -4.27 -1.41
C VAL A 64 -9.08 -4.50 -1.91
N PRO A 65 -9.26 -5.04 -3.13
CA PRO A 65 -10.58 -5.38 -3.63
C PRO A 65 -11.30 -6.43 -2.77
N PRO A 66 -12.64 -6.42 -2.71
CA PRO A 66 -13.41 -7.43 -1.99
C PRO A 66 -13.14 -8.84 -2.51
N LYS A 67 -12.87 -9.80 -1.61
CA LYS A 67 -12.52 -11.17 -1.98
C LYS A 67 -13.72 -12.03 -2.38
N LYS A 68 -14.92 -11.73 -1.86
CA LYS A 68 -16.15 -12.53 -2.09
C LYS A 68 -17.37 -11.62 -2.08
N LEU A 69 -18.23 -11.79 -3.09
CA LEU A 69 -19.56 -11.16 -3.16
C LEU A 69 -20.59 -12.18 -2.66
N TYR A 70 -21.46 -11.75 -1.76
CA TYR A 70 -22.58 -12.55 -1.27
C TYR A 70 -23.86 -11.79 -1.53
N ILE A 71 -24.79 -12.41 -2.26
CA ILE A 71 -26.14 -11.88 -2.45
C ILE A 71 -26.99 -12.47 -1.33
N THR A 72 -27.71 -11.61 -0.62
CA THR A 72 -28.62 -12.00 0.47
C THR A 72 -30.06 -11.68 0.12
N ASP A 73 -30.99 -12.60 0.39
CA ASP A 73 -32.44 -12.37 0.31
C ASP A 73 -32.90 -11.46 1.48
N SER A 74 -34.15 -10.96 1.41
CA SER A 74 -34.91 -10.27 2.45
C SER A 74 -34.86 -10.92 3.85
N LYS A 75 -34.59 -12.23 3.91
CA LYS A 75 -34.42 -13.02 5.15
C LYS A 75 -32.96 -13.17 5.59
N ASN A 76 -32.05 -12.38 5.01
CA ASN A 76 -30.61 -12.40 5.29
C ASN A 76 -29.92 -13.75 4.99
N GLN A 77 -30.52 -14.56 4.11
CA GLN A 77 -29.97 -15.85 3.70
C GLN A 77 -29.07 -15.68 2.48
N GLN A 78 -27.86 -16.23 2.53
CA GLN A 78 -26.91 -16.18 1.42
C GLN A 78 -27.42 -17.04 0.25
N ILE A 79 -27.71 -16.40 -0.87
CA ILE A 79 -28.15 -17.05 -2.09
C ILE A 79 -26.88 -17.41 -2.90
N SER A 80 -26.67 -18.70 -3.18
CA SER A 80 -25.59 -19.16 -4.06
C SER A 80 -26.16 -19.96 -5.23
N GLY A 81 -25.95 -19.51 -6.48
CA GLY A 81 -26.43 -20.17 -7.69
C GLY A 81 -26.57 -19.21 -8.87
N LEU A 82 -26.95 -19.72 -10.05
CA LEU A 82 -27.34 -18.89 -11.20
C LEU A 82 -28.67 -18.20 -10.86
N ILE A 83 -28.58 -16.99 -10.31
CA ILE A 83 -29.74 -16.14 -10.05
C ILE A 83 -30.11 -15.55 -11.41
N GLY A 84 -31.21 -16.03 -11.99
CA GLY A 84 -31.81 -15.44 -13.18
C GLY A 84 -32.16 -13.96 -12.95
N PRO A 85 -32.55 -13.20 -13.99
CA PRO A 85 -32.80 -11.77 -13.85
C PRO A 85 -33.79 -11.51 -12.71
N VAL A 86 -33.32 -10.79 -11.69
CA VAL A 86 -34.14 -10.34 -10.57
C VAL A 86 -34.79 -9.05 -11.01
N GLU A 87 -36.12 -9.02 -11.08
CA GLU A 87 -36.84 -7.78 -11.31
C GLU A 87 -36.77 -6.92 -10.04
N GLU A 88 -36.27 -5.70 -10.18
CA GLU A 88 -36.19 -4.74 -9.10
C GLU A 88 -37.62 -4.21 -8.81
N GLY A 89 -38.17 -4.51 -7.63
CA GLY A 89 -39.44 -3.93 -7.15
C GLY A 89 -40.56 -4.90 -6.74
N SER A 90 -40.28 -6.19 -6.52
CA SER A 90 -41.27 -7.12 -5.94
C SER A 90 -41.18 -7.14 -4.40
N ASP A 91 -41.62 -6.06 -3.76
CA ASP A 91 -41.98 -6.07 -2.33
C ASP A 91 -43.40 -6.65 -2.13
#